data_AF-F3C9L4-F1
#
_entry.id   AF-F3C9L4-F1
#
_cell.length_a   1.000
_cell.length_b   1.000
_cell.length_c   1.000
_cell.angle_alpha   90.00
_cell.angle_beta   90.00
_cell.angle_gamma   90.00
#
_symmetry.space_group_name_H-M   'P 1'
#
loop_
_entity.id
_entity.type
_entity.pdbx_description
1 polymer ?
#
loop_
_entity_poly.entity_id
_entity_poly.type
_entity_poly.pdbx_seq_one_letter_code
_entity_poly.pdbx_strand_id
1 'polypeptide(L)'
;MGYQKPSLKIAAAAAVIIMGFNAAIAPLGLSWVGQTQQSRQLVEDQLTTLRALLERVVDAETGQRGYIITGDDRFLQPYYASLNTLPENLRTLDQLYATDPVEEQKAIHALRGQVEERMGNLAETIKLRRESGYEAAMKVVSQGTGKELTDHIRESISTQVAGEMSEVIALDRQLVQKAALAVAVSLSGTLLTLVLLTWLFLRMREAIRETEKFAVEASLESNRVEAGMKLLRKRNNEISLLGEMSQLLQTEMSLAEGLQITAEYCHRLLPGTAGSVYLYRNSADLLELAGAWGDGPPTHQTISPQACWGLRRGHSHQKHCRNTANPV
;
A
#
# COMPACT_ATOMS: atom_id res chain seq x y z
N MET A 1 -26.18 -17.33 -3.85
CA MET A 1 -25.54 -17.20 -2.51
C MET A 1 -24.05 -17.30 -2.70
N GLY A 2 -23.34 -16.18 -2.52
CA GLY A 2 -21.92 -16.07 -2.86
C GLY A 2 -21.03 -16.89 -1.95
N TYR A 3 -20.38 -17.90 -2.51
CA TYR A 3 -19.33 -18.67 -1.83
C TYR A 3 -18.05 -17.81 -1.76
N GLN A 4 -18.08 -16.75 -0.95
CA GLN A 4 -16.87 -15.99 -0.61
C GLN A 4 -15.98 -16.91 0.22
N LYS A 5 -14.96 -17.51 -0.41
CA LYS A 5 -14.03 -18.44 0.24
C LYS A 5 -13.48 -17.78 1.53
N PRO A 6 -13.77 -18.31 2.73
CA PRO A 6 -13.41 -17.67 4.01
C PRO A 6 -11.89 -17.44 4.15
N SER A 7 -11.08 -18.23 3.45
CA SER A 7 -9.63 -18.08 3.36
C SER A 7 -9.16 -16.70 2.83
N LEU A 8 -9.90 -16.08 1.90
CA LEU A 8 -9.50 -14.78 1.34
C LEU A 8 -9.69 -13.65 2.36
N LYS A 9 -10.79 -13.70 3.12
CA LYS A 9 -11.08 -12.72 4.20
C LYS A 9 -10.08 -12.82 5.33
N ILE A 10 -9.72 -14.05 5.72
CA ILE A 10 -8.72 -14.31 6.77
C ILE A 10 -7.34 -13.78 6.35
N ALA A 11 -6.92 -14.05 5.11
CA ALA A 11 -5.65 -13.54 4.60
C ALA A 11 -5.63 -12.01 4.49
N ALA A 12 -6.71 -11.38 4.02
CA ALA A 12 -6.83 -9.92 4.00
C ALA A 12 -6.75 -9.31 5.42
N ALA A 13 -7.44 -9.90 6.40
CA ALA A 13 -7.35 -9.48 7.80
C ALA A 13 -5.93 -9.63 8.35
N ALA A 14 -5.24 -10.74 8.04
CA ALA A 14 -3.85 -10.97 8.43
C ALA A 14 -2.91 -9.91 7.83
N ALA A 15 -3.09 -9.53 6.55
CA ALA A 15 -2.30 -8.47 5.92
C ALA A 15 -2.43 -7.13 6.67
N VAL A 16 -3.65 -6.75 7.04
CA VAL A 16 -3.93 -5.52 7.78
C VAL A 16 -3.29 -5.54 9.16
N ILE A 17 -3.36 -6.68 9.87
CA ILE A 17 -2.72 -6.85 11.18
C ILE A 17 -1.19 -6.72 11.06
N ILE A 18 -0.58 -7.38 10.07
CA ILE A 18 0.87 -7.31 9.84
C ILE A 18 1.30 -5.89 9.46
N MET A 19 0.54 -5.19 8.62
CA MET A 19 0.80 -3.78 8.28
C MET A 19 0.71 -2.88 9.51
N GLY A 20 -0.32 -3.05 10.34
CA GLY A 20 -0.47 -2.31 11.59
C GLY A 20 0.68 -2.56 12.56
N PHE A 21 1.13 -3.82 12.68
CA PHE A 21 2.28 -4.18 13.49
C PHE A 21 3.57 -3.53 12.98
N ASN A 22 3.84 -3.59 11.67
CA ASN A 22 5.00 -2.91 11.07
C ASN A 22 4.94 -1.39 11.27
N ALA A 23 3.77 -0.78 11.10
CA ALA A 23 3.58 0.64 11.32
C ALA A 23 3.84 1.06 12.78
N ALA A 24 3.59 0.17 13.75
CA ALA A 24 3.86 0.42 15.17
C ALA A 24 5.36 0.34 15.54
N ILE A 25 6.19 -0.36 14.76
CA ILE A 25 7.64 -0.48 15.02
C ILE A 25 8.33 0.89 14.92
N ALA A 26 7.93 1.73 13.96
CA ALA A 26 8.54 3.04 13.75
C ALA A 26 8.37 4.01 14.95
N PRO A 27 7.16 4.30 15.46
CA PRO A 27 6.99 5.20 16.61
C PRO A 27 7.58 4.63 17.89
N LEU A 28 7.49 3.30 18.09
CA LEU A 28 8.19 2.66 19.20
C LEU A 28 9.69 2.91 19.06
N GLY A 29 10.31 2.51 17.95
CA GLY A 29 11.74 2.70 17.70
C GLY A 29 12.20 4.14 17.93
N LEU A 30 11.41 5.14 17.49
CA LEU A 30 11.71 6.56 17.72
C LEU A 30 11.73 6.94 19.20
N SER A 31 10.78 6.41 19.99
CA SER A 31 10.76 6.64 21.45
C SER A 31 11.94 5.97 22.18
N TRP A 32 12.35 4.77 21.76
CA TRP A 32 13.54 4.08 22.31
C TRP A 32 14.83 4.83 21.99
N VAL A 33 14.98 5.30 20.75
CA VAL A 33 16.11 6.14 20.34
C VAL A 33 16.14 7.42 21.15
N GLY A 34 14.98 8.07 21.35
CA GLY A 34 14.85 9.27 22.17
C GLY A 34 15.30 9.07 23.62
N GLN A 35 14.88 7.99 24.28
CA GLN A 35 15.30 7.66 25.65
C GLN A 35 16.81 7.43 25.76
N THR A 36 17.38 6.70 24.79
CA THR A 36 18.81 6.40 24.82
C THR A 36 19.64 7.66 24.52
N GLN A 37 19.12 8.55 23.67
CA GLN A 37 19.74 9.84 23.40
C GLN A 37 19.67 10.77 24.63
N GLN A 38 18.59 10.74 25.41
CA GLN A 38 18.51 11.44 26.69
C GLN A 38 19.53 10.91 27.70
N SER A 39 19.68 9.58 27.81
CA SER A 39 20.67 8.96 28.70
C SER A 39 22.09 9.37 28.30
N ARG A 40 22.38 9.37 26.99
CA ARG A 40 23.67 9.85 26.46
C ARG A 40 23.92 11.33 26.76
N GLN A 41 22.89 12.18 26.65
CA GLN A 41 23.02 13.60 26.98
C GLN A 41 23.35 13.81 28.46
N LEU A 42 22.71 13.05 29.35
CA LEU A 42 23.00 13.09 30.79
C LEU A 42 24.48 12.78 31.07
N VAL A 43 25.01 11.71 30.46
CA VAL A 43 26.41 11.31 30.64
C VAL A 43 27.40 12.35 30.04
N GLU A 44 27.06 12.95 28.90
CA GLU A 44 27.86 14.05 28.32
C GLU A 44 27.87 15.30 29.23
N ASP A 45 26.73 15.61 29.86
CA ASP A 45 26.61 16.72 30.81
C ASP A 45 27.43 16.44 32.09
N GLN A 46 27.45 15.19 32.59
CA GLN A 46 28.31 14.75 33.70
C GLN A 46 29.79 14.91 33.35
N LEU A 47 30.23 14.38 32.19
CA LEU A 47 31.61 14.49 31.71
C LEU A 47 32.06 15.95 31.55
N THR A 48 31.19 16.79 30.98
CA THR A 48 31.48 18.22 30.78
C THR A 48 31.60 18.94 32.12
N THR A 49 30.70 18.66 33.07
CA THR A 49 30.72 19.28 34.40
C THR A 49 31.94 18.86 35.21
N LEU A 50 32.34 17.58 35.16
CA LEU A 50 33.56 17.06 35.81
C LEU A 50 34.83 17.75 35.27
N ARG A 51 34.93 17.91 33.95
CA ARG A 51 36.07 18.61 33.32
C ARG A 51 36.11 20.09 33.70
N ALA A 52 34.96 20.75 33.67
CA ALA A 52 34.85 22.15 34.08
C ALA A 52 35.24 22.33 35.56
N LEU A 53 34.86 21.40 36.44
CA LEU A 53 35.25 21.43 37.85
C LEU A 53 36.78 21.40 38.02
N LEU A 54 37.46 20.47 37.33
CA LEU A 54 38.92 20.36 37.36
C LEU A 54 39.58 21.63 36.83
N GLU A 55 39.10 22.16 35.71
CA GLU A 55 39.60 23.40 35.10
C GLU A 55 39.54 24.57 36.09
N ARG A 56 38.42 24.74 36.79
CA ARG A 56 38.28 25.82 37.80
C ARG A 56 39.24 25.67 38.98
N VAL A 57 39.49 24.44 39.44
CA VAL A 57 40.47 24.19 40.51
C VAL A 57 41.88 24.53 40.03
N VAL A 58 42.23 24.13 38.80
CA VAL A 58 43.54 24.41 38.20
C VAL A 58 43.75 25.90 37.91
N ASP A 59 42.72 26.61 37.45
CA ASP A 59 42.75 28.06 37.26
C ASP A 59 42.94 28.80 38.58
N ALA A 60 42.25 28.38 39.63
CA ALA A 60 42.40 28.94 40.96
C ALA A 60 43.81 28.73 41.52
N GLU A 61 44.38 27.53 41.34
CA GLU A 61 45.78 27.24 41.67
C GLU A 61 46.75 28.11 40.87
N THR A 62 46.51 28.26 39.56
CA THR A 62 47.36 29.06 38.67
C THR A 62 47.37 30.52 39.10
N GLY A 63 46.20 31.09 39.40
CA GLY A 63 46.06 32.45 39.89
C GLY A 63 46.73 32.65 41.25
N GLN A 64 46.55 31.70 42.18
CA GLN A 64 47.21 31.72 43.48
C GLN A 64 48.73 31.70 43.32
N ARG A 65 49.30 30.81 42.50
CA ARG A 65 50.75 30.75 42.27
C ARG A 65 51.29 32.05 41.69
N GLY A 66 50.59 32.65 40.72
CA GLY A 66 50.93 33.97 40.17
C GLY A 66 50.97 35.06 41.24
N TYR A 67 49.97 35.07 42.13
CA TYR A 67 49.93 36.00 43.26
C TYR A 67 51.03 35.77 44.29
N ILE A 68 51.33 34.51 44.65
CA ILE A 68 52.42 34.21 45.58
C ILE A 68 53.74 34.74 45.03
N ILE A 69 54.03 34.47 43.75
CA ILE A 69 55.28 34.87 43.09
C ILE A 69 55.39 36.40 42.98
N THR A 70 54.33 37.07 42.53
CA THR A 70 54.41 38.49 42.14
C THR A 70 53.96 39.46 43.24
N GLY A 71 53.07 39.02 44.13
CA GLY A 71 52.36 39.89 45.07
C GLY A 71 51.27 40.76 44.43
N ASP A 72 51.01 40.63 43.13
CA ASP A 72 50.05 41.45 42.40
C ASP A 72 48.66 40.80 42.39
N ASP A 73 47.69 41.47 43.03
CA ASP A 73 46.30 41.04 43.17
C ASP A 73 45.61 40.73 41.83
N ARG A 74 46.09 41.27 40.69
CA ARG A 74 45.54 40.95 39.36
C ARG A 74 45.64 39.46 39.03
N PHE A 75 46.65 38.76 39.54
CA PHE A 75 46.78 37.31 39.36
C PHE A 75 45.70 36.52 40.12
N LEU A 76 44.98 37.12 41.08
CA LEU A 76 43.90 36.46 41.79
C LEU A 76 42.56 36.45 41.04
N GLN A 77 42.47 37.08 39.85
CA GLN A 77 41.23 37.06 39.06
C GLN A 77 40.70 35.65 38.77
N PRO A 78 41.53 34.66 38.33
CA PRO A 78 41.07 33.28 38.15
C PRO A 78 40.59 32.63 39.45
N TYR A 79 41.25 32.90 40.58
CA TYR A 79 40.83 32.39 41.89
C TYR A 79 39.44 32.91 42.30
N TYR A 80 39.20 34.22 42.15
CA TYR A 80 37.89 34.79 42.46
C TYR A 80 36.81 34.32 41.48
N ALA A 81 37.14 34.11 40.21
CA ALA A 81 36.20 33.53 39.25
C ALA A 81 35.80 32.11 39.67
N SER A 82 36.77 31.26 40.05
CA SER A 82 36.50 29.90 40.52
C SER A 82 35.69 29.85 41.81
N LEU A 83 35.94 30.75 42.76
CA LEU A 83 35.12 30.87 43.98
C LEU A 83 33.64 31.10 43.68
N ASN A 84 33.32 31.85 42.62
CA ASN A 84 31.94 32.16 42.25
C ASN A 84 31.27 31.03 41.45
N THR A 85 32.04 30.23 40.70
CA THR A 85 31.47 29.20 39.80
C THR A 85 31.50 27.78 40.37
N LEU A 86 32.48 27.45 41.22
CA LEU A 86 32.63 26.11 41.79
C LEU A 86 31.39 25.63 42.57
N PRO A 87 30.73 26.45 43.42
CA PRO A 87 29.53 26.00 44.14
C PRO A 87 28.40 25.56 43.20
N GLU A 88 28.22 26.27 42.09
CA GLU A 88 27.19 25.95 41.10
C GLU A 88 27.53 24.70 40.28
N ASN A 89 28.81 24.52 39.90
CA ASN A 89 29.26 23.30 39.23
C ASN A 89 29.06 22.07 40.14
N LEU A 90 29.40 22.18 41.43
CA LEU A 90 29.20 21.11 42.40
C LEU A 90 27.71 20.82 42.63
N ARG A 91 26.86 21.85 42.67
CA ARG A 91 25.40 21.67 42.79
C ARG A 91 24.82 20.99 41.55
N THR A 92 25.28 21.37 40.37
CA THR A 92 24.91 20.73 39.09
C THR A 92 25.33 19.26 39.10
N LEU A 93 26.54 18.95 39.57
CA LEU A 93 27.03 17.58 39.64
C LEU A 93 26.16 16.73 40.59
N ASP A 94 25.81 17.23 41.78
CA ASP A 94 24.88 16.52 42.68
C ASP A 94 23.51 16.24 42.02
N GLN A 95 23.03 17.16 41.18
CA GLN A 95 21.75 16.99 40.47
C GLN A 95 21.85 15.96 39.35
N LEU A 96 22.94 15.95 38.60
CA LEU A 96 23.17 15.00 37.51
C LEU A 96 23.30 13.57 38.06
N TYR A 97 23.87 13.40 39.26
CA TYR A 97 24.05 12.09 39.90
C TYR A 97 22.92 11.66 40.84
N ALA A 98 21.84 12.45 40.96
CA ALA A 98 20.79 12.21 41.95
C ALA A 98 20.05 10.87 41.78
N THR A 99 20.03 10.32 40.57
CA THR A 99 19.37 9.05 40.23
C THR A 99 20.33 7.88 40.05
N ASP A 100 21.63 8.13 40.14
CA ASP A 100 22.68 7.12 39.90
C ASP A 100 22.89 6.22 41.13
N PRO A 101 23.62 5.09 41.00
CA PRO A 101 23.92 4.21 42.11
C PRO A 101 24.52 4.93 43.33
N VAL A 102 24.26 4.39 44.52
CA VAL A 102 24.68 4.99 45.79
C VAL A 102 26.20 5.15 45.87
N GLU A 103 26.95 4.26 45.23
CA GLU A 103 28.41 4.30 45.12
C GLU A 103 28.89 5.56 44.38
N GLU A 104 28.23 5.92 43.27
CA GLU A 104 28.58 7.09 42.45
C GLU A 104 28.19 8.38 43.17
N GLN A 105 27.01 8.43 43.78
CA GLN A 105 26.60 9.56 44.63
C GLN A 105 27.61 9.83 45.75
N LYS A 106 28.12 8.78 46.39
CA LYS A 106 29.17 8.90 47.42
C LYS A 106 30.50 9.40 46.84
N ALA A 107 30.88 8.96 45.64
CA ALA A 107 32.10 9.42 44.97
C ALA A 107 32.03 10.92 44.67
N ILE A 108 30.88 11.41 44.17
CA ILE A 108 30.65 12.84 43.92
C ILE A 108 30.65 13.65 45.22
N HIS A 109 30.04 13.13 46.28
CA HIS A 109 30.08 13.79 47.59
C HIS A 109 31.50 13.86 48.17
N ALA A 110 32.32 12.81 47.98
CA ALA A 110 33.73 12.83 48.37
C ALA A 110 34.53 13.84 47.55
N LEU A 111 34.30 13.91 46.22
CA LEU A 111 34.93 14.89 45.34
C LEU A 111 34.61 16.34 45.75
N ARG A 112 33.37 16.61 46.15
CA ARG A 112 32.97 17.91 46.72
C ARG A 112 33.83 18.26 47.94
N GLY A 113 33.99 17.34 48.88
CA GLY A 113 34.84 17.55 50.06
C GLY A 113 36.30 17.85 49.70
N GLN A 114 36.87 17.12 48.73
CA GLN A 114 38.23 17.36 48.24
C GLN A 114 38.38 18.75 47.61
N VAL A 115 37.39 19.20 46.81
CA VAL A 115 37.40 20.53 46.19
C VAL A 115 37.29 21.63 47.26
N GLU A 116 36.40 21.47 48.23
CA GLU A 116 36.23 22.43 49.33
C GLU A 116 37.51 22.54 50.17
N GLU A 117 38.15 21.41 50.50
CA GLU A 117 39.43 21.36 51.19
C GLU A 117 40.53 22.06 50.37
N ARG A 118 40.60 21.80 49.06
CA ARG A 118 41.56 22.43 48.16
C ARG A 118 41.38 23.95 48.09
N MET A 119 40.14 24.43 48.03
CA MET A 119 39.83 25.86 48.04
C MET A 119 40.18 26.52 49.37
N GLY A 120 39.96 25.82 50.50
CA GLY A 120 40.41 26.25 51.82
C GLY A 120 41.94 26.42 51.89
N ASN A 121 42.68 25.45 51.36
CA ASN A 121 44.15 25.52 51.27
C ASN A 121 44.65 26.70 50.41
N LEU A 122 43.99 26.99 49.29
CA LEU A 122 44.30 28.17 48.47
C LEU A 122 44.07 29.47 49.26
N ALA A 123 42.92 29.58 49.92
CA ALA A 123 42.55 30.76 50.71
C ALA A 123 43.55 31.02 51.84
N GLU A 124 43.94 29.97 52.57
CA GLU A 124 44.94 30.05 53.63
C GLU A 124 46.29 30.56 53.13
N THR A 125 46.76 30.03 51.99
CA THR A 125 48.05 30.43 51.44
C THR A 125 48.04 31.87 50.91
N ILE A 126 46.93 32.32 50.31
CA ILE A 126 46.73 33.71 49.88
C ILE A 126 46.72 34.64 51.10
N LYS A 127 46.00 34.26 52.16
CA LYS A 127 45.97 35.01 53.43
C LYS A 127 47.36 35.14 54.03
N LEU A 128 48.11 34.04 54.09
CA LEU A 128 49.47 34.02 54.62
C LEU A 128 50.41 34.93 53.83
N ARG A 129 50.27 34.99 52.50
CA ARG A 129 51.03 35.90 51.64
C ARG A 129 50.75 37.37 51.94
N ARG A 130 49.49 37.71 52.22
CA ARG A 130 49.03 39.07 52.56
C ARG A 130 49.52 39.51 53.94
N GLU A 131 49.42 38.63 54.93
CA GLU A 131 49.67 38.98 56.34
C GLU A 131 51.13 38.80 56.75
N SER A 132 51.83 37.80 56.20
CA SER A 132 53.17 37.38 56.64
C SER A 132 54.22 37.37 55.52
N GLY A 133 53.86 37.81 54.31
CA GLY A 133 54.78 37.97 53.20
C GLY A 133 55.12 36.67 52.45
N TYR A 134 56.11 36.78 51.55
CA TYR A 134 56.43 35.72 50.57
C TYR A 134 56.99 34.46 51.23
N GLU A 135 57.94 34.60 52.14
CA GLU A 135 58.64 33.47 52.76
C GLU A 135 57.68 32.57 53.55
N ALA A 136 56.73 33.16 54.27
CA ALA A 136 55.71 32.44 55.00
C ALA A 136 54.82 31.62 54.06
N ALA A 137 54.31 32.23 52.98
CA ALA A 137 53.50 31.54 51.98
C ALA A 137 54.30 30.45 51.24
N MET A 138 55.55 30.72 50.88
CA MET A 138 56.42 29.75 50.20
C MET A 138 56.66 28.51 51.06
N LYS A 139 56.88 28.68 52.37
CA LYS A 139 57.05 27.56 53.30
C LYS A 139 55.86 26.62 53.27
N VAL A 140 54.63 27.13 53.26
CA VAL A 140 53.40 26.32 53.17
C VAL A 140 53.27 25.67 51.79
N VAL A 141 53.48 26.40 50.70
CA VAL A 141 53.41 25.83 49.34
C VAL A 141 54.42 24.70 49.15
N SER A 142 55.63 24.85 49.70
CA SER A 142 56.71 23.86 49.60
C SER A 142 56.44 22.55 50.35
N GLN A 143 55.45 22.51 51.25
CA GLN A 143 55.04 21.28 51.94
C GLN A 143 54.34 20.28 51.02
N GLY A 144 53.87 20.70 49.83
CA GLY A 144 53.29 19.80 48.84
C GLY A 144 51.81 19.45 49.07
N THR A 145 51.20 19.83 50.20
CA THR A 145 49.78 19.53 50.50
C THR A 145 48.84 19.95 49.38
N GLY A 146 49.01 21.15 48.81
CA GLY A 146 48.18 21.61 47.69
C GLY A 146 48.33 20.75 46.43
N LYS A 147 49.51 20.18 46.18
CA LYS A 147 49.75 19.26 45.06
C LYS A 147 49.05 17.92 45.30
N GLU A 148 49.17 17.36 46.50
CA GLU A 148 48.51 16.11 46.88
C GLU A 148 46.99 16.23 46.75
N LEU A 149 46.40 17.33 47.22
CA LEU A 149 44.97 17.61 47.06
C LEU A 149 44.56 17.71 45.59
N THR A 150 45.31 18.44 44.75
CA THR A 150 45.02 18.54 43.31
C THR A 150 45.16 17.18 42.62
N ASP A 151 46.15 16.36 43.00
CA ASP A 151 46.34 15.03 42.41
C ASP A 151 45.22 14.05 42.81
N HIS A 152 44.74 14.09 44.06
CA HIS A 152 43.56 13.33 44.49
C HIS A 152 42.27 13.75 43.77
N ILE A 153 42.08 15.05 43.51
CA ILE A 153 40.96 15.55 42.71
C ILE A 153 41.06 15.02 41.27
N ARG A 154 42.25 15.08 40.65
CA ARG A 154 42.48 14.54 39.29
C ARG A 154 42.20 13.04 39.23
N GLU A 155 42.65 12.28 40.22
CA GLU A 155 42.41 10.84 40.30
C GLU A 155 40.91 10.51 40.40
N SER A 156 40.21 11.17 41.33
CA SER A 156 38.78 10.97 41.54
C SER A 156 37.96 11.32 40.29
N ILE A 157 38.27 12.45 39.65
CA ILE A 157 37.64 12.84 38.38
C ILE A 157 37.97 11.86 37.27
N SER A 158 39.22 11.39 37.16
CA SER A 158 39.61 10.44 36.12
C SER A 158 38.92 9.09 36.26
N THR A 159 38.69 8.65 37.50
CA THR A 159 37.99 7.39 37.79
C THR A 159 36.52 7.51 37.40
N GLN A 160 35.87 8.63 37.73
CA GLN A 160 34.49 8.87 37.30
C GLN A 160 34.38 8.96 35.77
N VAL A 161 35.24 9.75 35.12
CA VAL A 161 35.28 9.90 33.65
C VAL A 161 35.48 8.55 32.94
N ALA A 162 36.30 7.66 33.49
CA ALA A 162 36.50 6.32 32.93
C ALA A 162 35.24 5.45 33.04
N GLY A 163 34.50 5.56 34.15
CA GLY A 163 33.19 4.93 34.34
C GLY A 163 32.19 5.40 33.27
N GLU A 164 31.99 6.72 33.19
CA GLU A 164 31.06 7.34 32.24
C GLU A 164 31.34 6.98 30.78
N MET A 165 32.62 7.01 30.38
CA MET A 165 33.02 6.69 29.00
C MET A 165 32.68 5.24 28.63
N SER A 166 32.75 4.32 29.59
CA SER A 166 32.39 2.92 29.36
C SER A 166 30.88 2.74 29.17
N GLU A 167 30.08 3.54 29.87
CA GLU A 167 28.62 3.56 29.74
C GLU A 167 28.20 4.12 28.38
N VAL A 168 28.80 5.21 27.91
CA VAL A 168 28.54 5.76 26.56
C VAL A 168 28.74 4.70 25.48
N ILE A 169 29.85 3.95 25.56
CA ILE A 169 30.15 2.88 24.58
C ILE A 169 29.10 1.76 24.66
N ALA A 170 28.62 1.42 25.87
CA ALA A 170 27.59 0.42 26.05
C ALA A 170 26.23 0.87 25.47
N LEU A 171 25.84 2.13 25.70
CA LEU A 171 24.62 2.73 25.16
C LEU A 171 24.65 2.77 23.62
N ASP A 172 25.78 3.14 23.02
CA ASP A 172 25.95 3.16 21.56
C ASP A 172 25.81 1.75 20.95
N ARG A 173 26.39 0.73 21.60
CA ARG A 173 26.23 -0.67 21.15
C ARG A 173 24.77 -1.13 21.23
N GLN A 174 24.07 -0.79 22.31
CA GLN A 174 22.65 -1.13 22.46
C GLN A 174 21.79 -0.44 21.41
N LEU A 175 22.07 0.84 21.10
CA LEU A 175 21.41 1.58 20.03
C LEU A 175 21.53 0.86 18.69
N VAL A 176 22.77 0.51 18.30
CA VAL A 176 23.03 -0.15 17.02
C VAL A 176 22.33 -1.51 16.93
N GLN A 177 22.40 -2.32 18.00
CA GLN A 177 21.77 -3.64 18.01
C GLN A 177 20.23 -3.57 17.95
N LYS A 178 19.62 -2.70 18.77
CA LYS A 178 18.16 -2.54 18.78
C LYS A 178 17.66 -1.93 17.46
N ALA A 179 18.37 -0.96 16.90
CA ALA A 179 18.05 -0.39 15.59
C ALA A 179 18.15 -1.45 14.48
N ALA A 180 19.21 -2.27 14.47
CA ALA A 180 19.38 -3.34 13.50
C ALA A 180 18.24 -4.37 13.57
N LEU A 181 17.84 -4.77 14.78
CA LEU A 181 16.71 -5.69 14.98
C LEU A 181 15.38 -5.07 14.52
N ALA A 182 15.12 -3.81 14.84
CA ALA A 182 13.91 -3.11 14.38
C ALA A 182 13.84 -3.01 12.85
N VAL A 183 14.96 -2.70 12.19
CA VAL A 183 15.07 -2.69 10.72
C VAL A 183 14.86 -4.08 10.15
N ALA A 184 15.49 -5.11 10.71
CA ALA A 184 15.34 -6.50 10.25
C ALA A 184 13.89 -6.98 10.35
N VAL A 185 13.21 -6.70 11.46
CA VAL A 185 11.78 -7.05 11.65
C VAL A 185 10.91 -6.28 10.65
N SER A 186 11.16 -4.99 10.45
CA SER A 186 10.39 -4.15 9.51
C SER A 186 10.53 -4.62 8.06
N LEU A 187 11.76 -4.96 7.63
CA LEU A 187 12.00 -5.51 6.29
C LEU A 187 11.34 -6.88 6.11
N SER A 188 11.44 -7.76 7.11
CA SER A 188 10.82 -9.08 7.09
C SER A 188 9.30 -8.99 7.01
N GLY A 189 8.70 -8.10 7.81
CA GLY A 189 7.26 -7.87 7.81
C GLY A 189 6.75 -7.24 6.51
N THR A 190 7.51 -6.31 5.93
CA THR A 190 7.22 -5.73 4.62
C THR A 190 7.25 -6.80 3.53
N LEU A 191 8.29 -7.63 3.51
CA LEU A 191 8.42 -8.74 2.57
C LEU A 191 7.26 -9.73 2.70
N LEU A 192 6.90 -10.12 3.92
CA LEU A 192 5.77 -11.01 4.20
C LEU A 192 4.44 -10.42 3.68
N THR A 193 4.24 -9.12 3.88
CA THR A 193 3.05 -8.41 3.38
C THR A 193 3.01 -8.43 1.85
N LEU A 194 4.12 -8.16 1.18
CA LEU A 194 4.20 -8.21 -0.29
C LEU A 194 3.91 -9.62 -0.83
N VAL A 195 4.46 -10.66 -0.20
CA VAL A 195 4.20 -12.06 -0.58
C VAL A 195 2.71 -12.38 -0.43
N LEU A 196 2.09 -11.95 0.68
CA LEU A 196 0.69 -12.24 0.98
C LEU A 196 -0.28 -11.49 0.06
N LEU A 197 0.03 -10.22 -0.27
CA LEU A 197 -0.72 -9.44 -1.25
C LEU A 197 -0.58 -10.01 -2.67
N THR A 198 0.62 -10.45 -3.05
CA THR A 198 0.86 -11.10 -4.35
C THR A 198 0.08 -12.41 -4.45
N TRP A 199 0.09 -13.22 -3.39
CA TRP A 199 -0.69 -14.45 -3.32
C TRP A 199 -2.20 -14.19 -3.41
N LEU A 200 -2.71 -13.20 -2.66
CA LEU A 200 -4.12 -12.77 -2.73
C LEU A 200 -4.50 -12.32 -4.15
N PHE A 201 -3.63 -11.54 -4.80
CA PHE A 201 -3.85 -11.05 -6.14
C PHE A 201 -3.93 -12.18 -7.18
N LEU A 202 -3.03 -13.16 -7.10
CA LEU A 202 -3.06 -14.34 -7.97
C LEU A 202 -4.33 -15.18 -7.75
N ARG A 203 -4.72 -15.41 -6.49
CA ARG A 203 -5.96 -16.13 -6.15
C ARG A 203 -7.22 -15.39 -6.59
N MET A 204 -7.24 -14.06 -6.48
CA MET A 204 -8.35 -13.25 -6.95
C MET A 204 -8.47 -13.30 -8.48
N ARG A 205 -7.34 -13.26 -9.21
CA ARG A 205 -7.33 -13.44 -10.67
C ARG A 205 -7.87 -14.81 -11.09
N GLU A 206 -7.51 -15.88 -10.39
CA GLU A 206 -8.08 -17.21 -10.63
C GLU A 206 -9.60 -17.23 -10.42
N ALA A 207 -10.07 -16.65 -9.31
CA ALA A 207 -11.50 -16.59 -9.00
C ALA A 207 -12.31 -15.79 -10.03
N ILE A 208 -11.77 -14.66 -10.50
CA ILE A 208 -12.42 -13.85 -11.55
C ILE A 208 -12.50 -14.65 -12.86
N ARG A 209 -11.41 -15.33 -13.26
CA ARG A 209 -11.41 -16.17 -14.47
C ARG A 209 -12.40 -17.32 -14.41
N GLU A 210 -12.61 -17.93 -13.24
CA GLU A 210 -13.67 -18.94 -13.06
C GLU A 210 -15.05 -18.31 -13.32
N THR A 211 -15.33 -17.15 -12.73
CA THR A 211 -16.62 -16.48 -12.93
C THR A 211 -16.87 -16.03 -14.37
N GLU A 212 -15.83 -15.57 -15.09
CA GLU A 212 -15.91 -15.22 -16.51
C GLU A 212 -16.26 -16.45 -17.36
N LYS A 213 -15.66 -17.62 -17.09
CA LYS A 213 -15.98 -18.86 -17.82
C LYS A 213 -17.45 -19.24 -17.66
N PHE A 214 -17.98 -19.19 -16.44
CA PHE A 214 -19.40 -19.48 -16.20
C PHE A 214 -20.32 -18.47 -16.88
N ALA A 215 -19.97 -17.18 -16.88
CA ALA A 215 -20.75 -16.15 -17.58
C ALA A 215 -20.77 -16.38 -19.11
N VAL A 216 -19.62 -16.76 -19.68
CA VAL A 216 -19.52 -17.08 -21.11
C VAL A 216 -20.33 -18.33 -21.45
N GLU A 217 -20.23 -19.40 -20.67
CA GLU A 217 -20.99 -20.64 -20.89
C GLU A 217 -22.50 -20.41 -20.81
N ALA A 218 -22.96 -19.67 -19.80
CA ALA A 218 -24.37 -19.29 -19.67
C ALA A 218 -24.86 -18.43 -20.86
N SER A 219 -24.01 -17.53 -21.38
CA SER A 219 -24.36 -16.72 -22.55
C SER A 219 -24.48 -17.56 -23.83
N LEU A 220 -23.63 -18.57 -24.01
CA LEU A 220 -23.68 -19.49 -25.14
C LEU A 220 -24.93 -20.38 -25.10
N GLU A 221 -25.28 -20.88 -23.91
CA GLU A 221 -26.51 -21.65 -23.73
C GLU A 221 -27.75 -20.79 -23.99
N SER A 222 -27.80 -19.57 -23.42
CA SER A 222 -28.89 -18.61 -23.69
C SER A 222 -29.04 -18.31 -25.19
N ASN A 223 -27.94 -18.06 -25.90
CA ASN A 223 -27.95 -17.83 -27.35
C ASN A 223 -28.47 -19.05 -28.14
N ARG A 224 -28.11 -20.28 -27.70
CA ARG A 224 -28.62 -21.52 -28.31
C ARG A 224 -30.12 -21.67 -28.11
N VAL A 225 -30.62 -21.41 -26.90
CA VAL A 225 -32.05 -21.49 -26.61
C VAL A 225 -32.82 -20.42 -27.40
N GLU A 226 -32.31 -19.18 -27.49
CA GLU A 226 -32.93 -18.12 -28.29
C GLU A 226 -33.02 -18.49 -29.77
N ALA A 227 -31.94 -19.03 -30.36
CA ALA A 227 -31.93 -19.48 -31.74
C ALA A 227 -32.94 -20.62 -31.98
N GLY A 228 -33.02 -21.58 -31.06
CA GLY A 228 -34.03 -22.66 -31.09
C GLY A 228 -35.46 -22.13 -31.00
N MET A 229 -35.71 -21.18 -30.10
CA MET A 229 -37.02 -20.52 -29.96
C MET A 229 -37.44 -19.79 -31.23
N LYS A 230 -36.53 -19.08 -31.91
CA LYS A 230 -36.83 -18.40 -33.19
C LYS A 230 -37.25 -19.37 -34.27
N LEU A 231 -36.56 -20.51 -34.39
CA LEU A 231 -36.90 -21.55 -35.36
C LEU A 231 -38.27 -22.17 -35.07
N LEU A 232 -38.53 -22.53 -33.80
CA LEU A 232 -39.82 -23.07 -33.38
C LEU A 232 -40.96 -22.11 -33.65
N ARG A 233 -40.78 -20.81 -33.35
CA ARG A 233 -41.79 -19.78 -33.64
C ARG A 233 -42.08 -19.65 -35.12
N LYS A 234 -41.06 -19.71 -35.98
CA LYS A 234 -41.24 -19.71 -37.44
C LYS A 234 -42.06 -20.93 -37.89
N ARG A 235 -41.70 -22.13 -37.41
CA ARG A 235 -42.45 -23.36 -37.73
C ARG A 235 -43.89 -23.32 -37.25
N ASN A 236 -44.13 -22.80 -36.04
CA ASN A 236 -45.49 -22.68 -35.51
C ASN A 236 -46.34 -21.72 -36.33
N ASN A 237 -45.78 -20.58 -36.75
CA ASN A 237 -46.46 -19.65 -37.64
C ASN A 237 -46.78 -20.28 -39.01
N GLU A 238 -45.82 -21.00 -39.62
CA GLU A 238 -46.04 -21.73 -40.89
C GLU A 238 -47.19 -22.75 -40.76
N ILE A 239 -47.21 -23.53 -39.67
CA ILE A 239 -48.27 -24.51 -39.40
C ILE A 239 -49.63 -23.82 -39.18
N SER A 240 -49.66 -22.72 -38.43
CA SER A 240 -50.89 -21.96 -38.18
C SER A 240 -51.48 -21.41 -39.49
N LEU A 241 -50.64 -20.84 -40.36
CA LEU A 241 -51.08 -20.34 -41.67
C LEU A 241 -51.63 -21.45 -42.56
N LEU A 242 -50.98 -22.62 -42.58
CA LEU A 242 -51.49 -23.79 -43.30
C LEU A 242 -52.83 -24.28 -42.73
N GLY A 243 -52.99 -24.28 -41.40
CA GLY A 243 -54.24 -24.64 -40.74
C GLY A 243 -55.38 -23.69 -41.09
N GLU A 244 -55.14 -22.37 -41.03
CA GLU A 244 -56.11 -21.34 -41.43
C GLU A 244 -56.51 -21.50 -42.90
N MET A 245 -55.54 -21.68 -43.80
CA MET A 245 -55.80 -21.89 -45.23
C MET A 245 -56.66 -23.15 -45.44
N SER A 246 -56.32 -24.26 -44.79
CA SER A 246 -57.08 -25.51 -44.88
C SER A 246 -58.51 -25.34 -44.39
N GLN A 247 -58.73 -24.60 -43.31
CA GLN A 247 -60.07 -24.35 -42.78
C GLN A 247 -60.91 -23.52 -43.74
N LEU A 248 -60.31 -22.50 -44.38
CA LEU A 248 -60.99 -21.73 -45.41
C LEU A 248 -61.35 -22.60 -46.60
N LEU A 249 -60.41 -23.39 -47.13
CA LEU A 249 -60.63 -24.26 -48.30
C LEU A 249 -61.69 -25.36 -48.07
N GLN A 250 -61.98 -25.72 -46.83
CA GLN A 250 -63.05 -26.68 -46.49
C GLN A 250 -64.46 -26.09 -46.52
N THR A 251 -64.59 -24.77 -46.66
CA THR A 251 -65.91 -24.14 -46.85
C THR A 251 -66.41 -24.37 -48.28
N GLU A 252 -67.73 -24.35 -48.48
CA GLU A 252 -68.32 -24.50 -49.82
C GLU A 252 -67.96 -23.25 -50.65
N MET A 253 -66.96 -23.40 -51.53
CA MET A 253 -66.45 -22.33 -52.38
C MET A 253 -66.27 -22.82 -53.81
N SER A 254 -66.32 -21.89 -54.76
CA SER A 254 -65.97 -22.18 -56.15
C SER A 254 -64.46 -22.45 -56.30
N LEU A 255 -64.07 -23.21 -57.32
CA LEU A 255 -62.66 -23.50 -57.61
C LEU A 255 -61.82 -22.21 -57.80
N ALA A 256 -62.43 -21.15 -58.34
CA ALA A 256 -61.78 -19.86 -58.52
C ALA A 256 -61.49 -19.16 -57.18
N GLU A 257 -62.45 -19.14 -56.25
CA GLU A 257 -62.26 -18.57 -54.91
C GLU A 257 -61.20 -19.33 -54.10
N GLY A 258 -61.18 -20.66 -54.21
CA GLY A 258 -60.16 -21.49 -53.56
C GLY A 258 -58.74 -21.22 -54.05
N LEU A 259 -58.58 -20.98 -55.35
CA LEU A 259 -57.28 -20.63 -55.93
C LEU A 259 -56.80 -19.23 -55.56
N GLN A 260 -57.72 -18.27 -55.39
CA GLN A 260 -57.40 -16.94 -54.88
C GLN A 260 -56.92 -16.99 -53.42
N ILE A 261 -57.65 -17.70 -52.55
CA ILE A 261 -57.26 -17.90 -51.15
C ILE A 261 -55.92 -18.64 -51.07
N THR A 262 -55.74 -19.68 -51.88
CA THR A 262 -54.46 -20.41 -51.95
C THR A 262 -53.32 -19.49 -52.36
N ALA A 263 -53.52 -18.61 -53.35
CA ALA A 263 -52.50 -17.66 -53.78
C ALA A 263 -52.13 -16.66 -52.66
N GLU A 264 -53.13 -16.14 -51.92
CA GLU A 264 -52.91 -15.25 -50.78
C GLU A 264 -52.07 -15.91 -49.67
N TYR A 265 -52.42 -17.13 -49.28
CA TYR A 265 -51.66 -17.87 -48.27
C TYR A 265 -50.29 -18.34 -48.78
N CYS A 266 -50.14 -18.64 -50.09
CA CYS A 266 -48.84 -18.90 -50.71
C CYS A 266 -47.91 -17.68 -50.62
N HIS A 267 -48.43 -16.46 -50.76
CA HIS A 267 -47.62 -15.25 -50.57
C HIS A 267 -47.06 -15.16 -49.14
N ARG A 268 -47.89 -15.49 -48.14
CA ARG A 268 -47.51 -15.46 -46.71
C ARG A 268 -46.58 -16.62 -46.31
N LEU A 269 -46.78 -17.81 -46.89
CA LEU A 269 -46.00 -19.03 -46.60
C LEU A 269 -44.66 -19.08 -47.34
N LEU A 270 -44.58 -18.49 -48.54
CA LEU A 270 -43.41 -18.56 -49.41
C LEU A 270 -42.89 -17.14 -49.76
N PRO A 271 -42.44 -16.37 -48.75
CA PRO A 271 -41.93 -15.02 -48.98
C PRO A 271 -40.69 -15.07 -49.90
N GLY A 272 -40.66 -14.18 -50.90
CA GLY A 272 -39.59 -14.13 -51.90
C GLY A 272 -39.75 -15.10 -53.07
N THR A 273 -40.85 -15.85 -53.14
CA THR A 273 -41.26 -16.60 -54.33
C THR A 273 -42.38 -15.87 -55.06
N ALA A 274 -42.47 -16.07 -56.37
CA ALA A 274 -43.61 -15.63 -57.15
C ALA A 274 -44.12 -16.78 -58.01
N GLY A 275 -45.43 -16.85 -58.20
CA GLY A 275 -46.07 -17.90 -58.98
C GLY A 275 -47.50 -17.55 -59.38
N SER A 276 -48.04 -18.32 -60.31
CA SER A 276 -49.40 -18.16 -60.80
C SER A 276 -50.05 -19.50 -61.11
N VAL A 277 -51.35 -19.57 -60.92
CA VAL A 277 -52.19 -20.72 -61.24
C VAL A 277 -53.18 -20.31 -62.32
N TYR A 278 -53.31 -21.15 -63.34
CA TYR A 278 -54.23 -20.94 -64.45
C TYR A 278 -55.23 -22.09 -64.56
N LEU A 279 -56.45 -21.78 -64.98
CA LEU A 279 -57.51 -22.75 -65.25
C LEU A 279 -57.93 -22.70 -66.71
N TYR A 280 -58.34 -23.85 -67.27
CA TYR A 280 -58.95 -23.89 -68.59
C TYR A 280 -60.32 -23.21 -68.58
N ARG A 281 -60.58 -22.39 -69.60
CA ARG A 281 -61.94 -21.93 -69.90
C ARG A 281 -62.80 -23.09 -70.39
N ASN A 282 -64.13 -22.99 -70.28
CA ASN A 282 -65.07 -24.05 -70.71
C ASN A 282 -64.88 -24.52 -72.17
N SER A 283 -64.33 -23.68 -73.04
CA SER A 283 -63.99 -23.96 -74.45
C SER A 283 -62.65 -24.66 -74.66
N ALA A 284 -61.87 -24.89 -73.60
CA ALA A 284 -60.53 -25.51 -73.58
C ALA A 284 -59.49 -24.88 -74.52
N ASP A 285 -59.77 -23.69 -75.04
CA ASP A 285 -58.96 -22.94 -76.00
C ASP A 285 -57.96 -21.99 -75.34
N LEU A 286 -58.25 -21.55 -74.12
CA LEU A 286 -57.48 -20.57 -73.35
C LEU A 286 -57.39 -20.96 -71.88
N LEU A 287 -56.28 -20.55 -71.26
CA LEU A 287 -56.05 -20.59 -69.82
C LEU A 287 -56.25 -19.20 -69.25
N GLU A 288 -57.08 -19.07 -68.21
CA GLU A 288 -57.32 -17.82 -67.48
C GLU A 288 -56.62 -17.86 -66.12
N LEU A 289 -56.05 -16.73 -65.71
CA LEU A 289 -55.37 -16.59 -64.42
C LEU A 289 -56.38 -16.76 -63.28
N ALA A 290 -56.21 -17.79 -62.46
CA ALA A 290 -57.06 -18.09 -61.32
C ALA A 290 -56.50 -17.60 -59.98
N GLY A 291 -55.17 -17.44 -59.89
CA GLY A 291 -54.50 -16.87 -58.71
C GLY A 291 -53.04 -16.58 -58.99
N ALA A 292 -52.48 -15.57 -58.34
CA ALA A 292 -51.05 -15.24 -58.43
C ALA A 292 -50.54 -14.77 -57.07
N TRP A 293 -49.28 -15.07 -56.77
CA TRP A 293 -48.62 -14.65 -55.54
C TRP A 293 -47.21 -14.12 -55.84
N GLY A 294 -46.74 -13.19 -55.00
CA GLY A 294 -45.39 -12.63 -55.07
C GLY A 294 -45.17 -11.59 -56.18
N ASP A 295 -44.04 -10.88 -56.09
CA ASP A 295 -43.72 -9.71 -56.94
C ASP A 295 -42.97 -10.10 -58.23
N GLY A 296 -43.39 -11.19 -58.89
CA GLY A 296 -42.79 -11.68 -60.13
C GLY A 296 -43.15 -10.82 -61.36
N PRO A 297 -42.50 -11.05 -62.52
CA PRO A 297 -42.85 -10.36 -63.77
C PRO A 297 -44.35 -10.53 -64.08
N PRO A 298 -44.98 -9.56 -64.77
CA PRO A 298 -46.43 -9.44 -64.87
C PRO A 298 -47.07 -10.73 -65.37
N THR A 299 -48.01 -11.25 -64.58
CA THR A 299 -48.84 -12.40 -64.94
C THR A 299 -49.81 -12.01 -66.05
N HIS A 300 -49.65 -12.63 -67.23
CA HIS A 300 -50.61 -12.48 -68.32
C HIS A 300 -51.98 -12.97 -67.85
N GLN A 301 -53.04 -12.18 -68.03
CA GLN A 301 -54.40 -12.57 -67.59
C GLN A 301 -54.91 -13.82 -68.30
N THR A 302 -54.44 -14.05 -69.54
CA THR A 302 -54.77 -15.23 -70.34
C THR A 302 -53.55 -15.77 -71.05
N ILE A 303 -53.42 -17.08 -71.15
CA ILE A 303 -52.34 -17.76 -71.86
C ILE A 303 -52.92 -18.83 -72.77
N SER A 304 -52.42 -18.97 -74.00
CA SER A 304 -52.78 -20.11 -74.85
C SER A 304 -52.15 -21.40 -74.30
N PRO A 305 -52.87 -22.54 -74.28
CA PRO A 305 -52.30 -23.83 -73.87
C PRO A 305 -51.01 -24.18 -74.60
N GLN A 306 -50.89 -23.75 -75.87
CA GLN A 306 -49.67 -23.96 -76.64
C GLN A 306 -48.49 -23.15 -76.10
N ALA A 307 -48.69 -21.97 -75.52
CA ALA A 307 -47.62 -21.14 -74.97
C ALA A 307 -47.00 -21.70 -73.67
N CYS A 308 -47.69 -22.60 -72.97
CA CYS A 308 -47.16 -23.28 -71.78
C CYS A 308 -46.32 -24.51 -72.16
N TRP A 309 -45.02 -24.48 -71.86
CA TRP A 309 -44.10 -25.59 -72.17
C TRP A 309 -44.45 -26.89 -71.43
N GLY A 310 -44.91 -26.78 -70.18
CA GLY A 310 -45.32 -27.94 -69.39
C GLY A 310 -46.52 -28.67 -70.00
N LEU A 311 -47.55 -27.91 -70.39
CA LEU A 311 -48.74 -28.48 -71.04
C LEU A 311 -48.42 -29.06 -72.42
N ARG A 312 -47.59 -28.36 -73.22
CA ARG A 312 -47.16 -28.87 -74.54
C ARG A 312 -46.41 -30.20 -74.45
N ARG A 313 -45.66 -30.41 -73.36
CA ARG A 313 -44.87 -31.62 -73.12
C ARG A 313 -45.61 -32.70 -72.33
N GLY A 314 -46.78 -32.39 -71.77
CA GLY A 314 -47.53 -33.29 -70.88
C GLY A 314 -46.87 -33.55 -69.51
N HIS A 315 -45.80 -32.83 -69.13
CA HIS A 315 -45.09 -32.99 -67.86
C HIS A 315 -44.53 -31.64 -67.36
N SER A 316 -44.22 -31.53 -66.06
CA SER A 316 -43.69 -30.31 -65.46
C SER A 316 -42.41 -29.83 -66.14
N HIS A 317 -42.36 -28.56 -66.55
CA HIS A 317 -41.16 -27.94 -67.09
C HIS A 317 -40.47 -27.10 -66.00
N GLN A 318 -39.18 -27.35 -65.78
CA GLN A 318 -38.35 -26.54 -64.88
C GLN A 318 -37.25 -25.85 -65.70
N LYS A 319 -37.24 -24.51 -65.67
CA LYS A 319 -36.21 -23.70 -66.30
C LYS A 319 -35.20 -23.25 -65.24
N HIS A 320 -33.94 -23.64 -65.41
CA HIS A 320 -32.85 -23.10 -64.58
C HIS A 320 -32.47 -21.71 -65.08
N CYS A 321 -32.66 -20.68 -64.25
CA CYS A 321 -32.26 -19.32 -64.59
C CYS A 321 -30.72 -19.17 -64.59
N ARG A 322 -30.10 -19.27 -65.77
CA ARG A 322 -28.83 -18.62 -66.09
C ARG A 322 -29.08 -17.65 -67.24
N ASN A 323 -29.07 -16.34 -66.94
CA ASN A 323 -29.09 -15.21 -67.88
C ASN A 323 -29.82 -15.44 -69.22
N THR A 324 -31.15 -15.29 -69.28
CA THR A 324 -31.87 -14.88 -70.50
C THR A 324 -33.25 -14.33 -70.15
N ALA A 325 -33.58 -13.18 -70.76
CA ALA A 325 -34.81 -12.41 -70.57
C ALA A 325 -36.01 -13.01 -71.33
N ASN A 326 -36.53 -14.15 -70.88
CA ASN A 326 -37.87 -14.56 -71.31
C ASN A 326 -38.55 -15.45 -70.25
N PRO A 327 -39.63 -14.98 -69.59
CA PRO A 327 -40.30 -15.70 -68.51
C PRO A 327 -41.60 -16.35 -68.99
N VAL A 328 -41.54 -17.45 -69.75
CA VAL A 328 -42.64 -18.43 -69.91
C VAL A 328 -42.03 -19.82 -70.10
#